data_AF-U3TWI4-F1
#
_entry.id   AF-U3TWI4-F1
#
_cell.length_a   1.000
_cell.length_b   1.000
_cell.length_c   1.000
_cell.angle_alpha   90.00
_cell.angle_beta   90.00
_cell.angle_gamma   90.00
#
_symmetry.space_group_name_H-M   'P 1'
#
loop_
_entity.id
_entity.type
_entity.pdbx_description
1 polymer ?
#
loop_
_entity_poly.entity_id
_entity_poly.type
_entity_poly.pdbx_seq_one_letter_code
_entity_poly.pdbx_strand_id
1 'polypeptide(L)'
;MLISLDLPNGDNLKADSTPLMYQGLEVGTLTKLTLLPGGKVSGELTIDPSVTGLMRSGTRIEMRAPKLSLHQPEQPEQPADRQYAGTGPGRREGEPQDHFSVLPASETLLQKPDVLTVQLSAPETYGIDAGQPVMLYGVKIG
;
A
#
# COMPACT_ATOMS: atom_id res chain seq x y z
N MET A 1 9.17 -12.88 -12.35
CA MET A 1 10.17 -12.87 -11.26
C MET A 1 9.42 -13.10 -9.95
N LEU A 2 9.96 -13.92 -9.04
CA LEU A 2 9.37 -14.12 -7.72
C LEU A 2 9.99 -13.13 -6.73
N ILE A 3 9.16 -12.48 -5.94
CA ILE A 3 9.55 -11.48 -4.94
C ILE A 3 8.95 -11.88 -3.59
N SER A 4 9.76 -11.80 -2.54
CA SER A 4 9.31 -12.03 -1.17
C SER A 4 8.87 -10.71 -0.54
N LEU A 5 7.74 -10.71 0.17
CA LEU A 5 7.21 -9.55 0.87
C LEU A 5 7.04 -9.83 2.36
N ASP A 6 7.50 -8.91 3.18
CA ASP A 6 7.12 -8.83 4.59
C ASP A 6 5.88 -7.97 4.72
N LEU A 7 4.79 -8.58 5.18
CA LEU A 7 3.49 -7.95 5.34
C LEU A 7 3.22 -7.71 6.84
N PRO A 8 2.66 -6.54 7.22
CA PRO A 8 2.35 -6.24 8.61
C PRO A 8 1.17 -7.07 9.12
N ASN A 9 0.23 -7.41 8.23
CA ASN A 9 -0.90 -8.31 8.47
C ASN A 9 -1.36 -8.94 7.14
N GLY A 10 -2.22 -9.95 7.24
CA GLY A 10 -2.83 -10.63 6.09
C GLY A 10 -4.26 -10.16 5.80
N ASP A 11 -4.72 -9.08 6.42
CA ASP A 11 -6.12 -8.65 6.35
C ASP A 11 -6.49 -8.26 4.91
N ASN A 12 -7.52 -8.89 4.35
CA ASN A 12 -7.98 -8.81 2.95
C ASN A 12 -6.88 -8.99 1.88
N LEU A 13 -5.80 -9.71 2.21
CA LEU A 13 -4.85 -10.22 1.22
C LEU A 13 -5.23 -11.67 0.89
N LYS A 14 -5.28 -11.98 -0.40
CA LYS A 14 -5.60 -13.32 -0.90
C LYS A 14 -4.59 -13.73 -1.96
N ALA A 15 -4.05 -14.93 -1.79
CA ALA A 15 -3.24 -15.56 -2.82
C ALA A 15 -4.06 -15.68 -4.12
N ASP A 16 -3.39 -15.43 -5.23
CA ASP A 16 -3.90 -15.40 -6.61
C ASP A 16 -5.03 -14.38 -6.89
N SER A 17 -5.37 -13.54 -5.91
CA SER A 17 -6.47 -12.57 -6.03
C SER A 17 -6.05 -11.12 -5.77
N THR A 18 -4.90 -10.89 -5.13
CA THR A 18 -4.38 -9.55 -4.86
C THR A 18 -3.38 -9.11 -5.93
N PRO A 19 -3.74 -8.16 -6.82
CA PRO A 19 -2.82 -7.65 -7.83
C PRO A 19 -1.88 -6.55 -7.27
N LEU A 20 -0.63 -6.56 -7.74
CA LEU A 20 0.29 -5.44 -7.63
C LEU A 20 -0.01 -4.46 -8.77
N MET A 21 -0.28 -3.21 -8.41
CA MET A 21 -0.58 -2.15 -9.37
C MET A 21 0.51 -1.09 -9.42
N TYR A 22 0.93 -0.73 -10.62
CA TYR A 22 1.81 0.40 -10.86
C TYR A 22 1.20 1.31 -11.92
N GLN A 23 1.00 2.60 -11.59
CA GLN A 23 0.39 3.58 -12.50
C GLN A 23 -0.96 3.15 -13.09
N GLY A 24 -1.75 2.36 -12.35
CA GLY A 24 -3.04 1.84 -12.81
C GLY A 24 -2.97 0.59 -13.69
N LEU A 25 -1.78 0.05 -13.95
CA LEU A 25 -1.58 -1.22 -14.64
C LEU A 25 -1.27 -2.32 -13.63
N GLU A 26 -1.81 -3.51 -13.87
CA GLU A 26 -1.43 -4.71 -13.15
C GLU A 26 -0.05 -5.15 -13.62
N VAL A 27 0.88 -5.29 -12.68
CA VAL A 27 2.28 -5.60 -12.95
C VAL A 27 2.77 -6.85 -12.21
N GLY A 28 1.90 -7.45 -11.40
CA GLY A 28 2.16 -8.70 -10.71
C GLY A 28 0.97 -9.15 -9.88
N THR A 29 1.05 -10.35 -9.32
CA THR A 29 -0.02 -10.97 -8.54
C THR A 29 0.56 -11.70 -7.34
N LEU A 30 -0.06 -11.52 -6.18
CA LEU A 30 0.36 -12.19 -4.93
C LEU A 30 0.02 -13.66 -5.04
N THR A 31 1.00 -14.54 -5.19
CA THR A 31 0.79 -15.97 -5.42
C THR A 31 0.73 -16.79 -4.14
N LYS A 32 1.24 -16.26 -3.01
CA LYS A 32 1.25 -17.00 -1.75
C LYS A 32 1.27 -16.09 -0.53
N LEU A 33 0.67 -16.58 0.55
CA LEU A 33 0.68 -15.97 1.88
C LEU A 33 1.03 -17.05 2.90
N THR A 34 1.98 -16.73 3.77
CA THR A 34 2.48 -17.61 4.83
C THR A 34 2.44 -16.85 6.15
N LEU A 35 1.71 -17.38 7.12
CA LEU A 35 1.72 -16.84 8.49
C LEU A 35 2.94 -17.39 9.22
N LEU A 36 3.83 -16.49 9.64
CA LEU A 36 5.01 -16.80 10.42
C LEU A 36 4.71 -16.76 11.93
N PRO A 37 5.47 -17.51 12.74
CA PRO A 37 5.35 -17.43 14.20
C PRO A 37 5.61 -16.00 14.70
N GLY A 38 4.80 -15.54 15.65
CA GLY A 38 4.84 -14.16 16.16
C GLY A 38 3.90 -13.18 15.46
N GLY A 39 2.96 -13.67 14.63
CA GLY A 39 1.93 -12.84 14.00
C GLY A 39 2.40 -12.08 12.76
N LYS A 40 3.62 -12.35 12.29
CA LYS A 40 4.16 -11.77 11.04
C LYS A 40 3.59 -12.53 9.84
N VAL A 41 3.35 -11.83 8.74
CA VAL A 41 2.89 -12.45 7.51
C VAL A 41 3.95 -12.26 6.43
N SER A 42 4.30 -13.33 5.73
CA SER A 42 5.19 -13.29 4.57
C SER A 42 4.41 -13.65 3.32
N GLY A 43 4.57 -12.88 2.25
CA GLY A 43 3.93 -13.07 0.97
C GLY A 43 4.94 -13.38 -0.12
N GLU A 44 4.52 -14.16 -1.12
CA GLU A 44 5.27 -14.30 -2.37
C GLU A 44 4.47 -13.65 -3.50
N LEU A 45 5.13 -12.79 -4.26
CA LEU A 45 4.55 -12.02 -5.37
C LEU A 45 5.26 -12.38 -6.67
N THR A 46 4.46 -12.73 -7.67
CA THR A 46 4.97 -12.94 -9.02
C THR A 46 4.81 -11.66 -9.83
N ILE A 47 5.93 -11.13 -10.33
CA ILE A 47 5.98 -9.87 -11.08
C ILE A 47 6.31 -10.13 -12.55
N ASP A 48 5.71 -9.34 -13.44
CA ASP A 48 5.97 -9.35 -14.88
C ASP A 48 7.43 -8.94 -15.20
N PRO A 49 8.13 -9.66 -16.10
CA PRO A 49 9.49 -9.33 -16.53
C PRO A 49 9.67 -7.88 -16.97
N SER A 50 8.64 -7.26 -17.56
CA SER A 50 8.65 -5.91 -18.12
C SER A 50 8.87 -4.83 -17.06
N VAL A 51 8.58 -5.11 -15.79
CA VAL A 51 8.72 -4.16 -14.68
C VAL A 51 9.80 -4.55 -13.67
N THR A 52 10.56 -5.61 -13.93
CA THR A 52 11.66 -6.05 -13.05
C THR A 52 12.70 -4.96 -12.82
N GLY A 53 12.92 -4.07 -13.80
CA GLY A 53 13.79 -2.89 -13.64
C GLY A 53 13.32 -1.90 -12.57
N LEU A 54 12.06 -1.97 -12.14
CA LEU A 54 11.52 -1.15 -11.05
C LEU A 54 11.75 -1.79 -9.67
N MET A 55 12.10 -3.08 -9.60
CA MET A 55 12.29 -3.80 -8.33
C MET A 55 13.74 -3.65 -7.87
N ARG A 56 14.01 -2.54 -7.18
CA ARG A 56 15.34 -2.11 -6.77
C ARG A 56 15.33 -1.59 -5.35
N SER A 57 16.51 -1.45 -4.75
CA SER A 57 16.64 -0.76 -3.47
C SER A 57 16.04 0.66 -3.56
N GLY A 58 15.19 0.99 -2.59
CA GLY A 58 14.43 2.25 -2.56
C GLY A 58 13.06 2.17 -3.21
N THR A 59 12.74 1.10 -3.93
CA THR A 59 11.37 0.80 -4.38
C THR A 59 10.51 0.47 -3.17
N ARG A 60 9.36 1.14 -3.06
CA ARG A 60 8.43 0.98 -1.95
C ARG A 60 7.16 0.32 -2.44
N ILE A 61 6.65 -0.67 -1.70
CA ILE A 61 5.38 -1.34 -1.97
C ILE A 61 4.41 -1.00 -0.83
N GLU A 62 3.21 -0.56 -1.16
CA GLU A 62 2.24 -0.01 -0.20
C GLU A 62 0.88 -0.69 -0.35
N MET A 63 0.23 -1.09 0.74
CA MET A 63 -1.15 -1.55 0.66
C MET A 63 -2.10 -0.37 0.61
N ARG A 64 -2.91 -0.26 -0.44
CA ARG A 64 -4.06 0.65 -0.49
C ARG A 64 -5.36 -0.11 -0.37
N ALA A 65 -6.14 0.25 0.64
CA ALA A 65 -7.54 -0.14 0.71
C ALA A 65 -8.34 0.57 -0.39
N PRO A 66 -9.33 -0.10 -1.00
CA PRO A 66 -10.24 0.55 -1.94
C PRO A 66 -10.99 1.68 -1.20
N LYS A 67 -10.90 2.90 -1.72
CA LYS A 67 -11.70 4.02 -1.21
C LYS A 67 -13.13 3.85 -1.71
N LEU A 68 -14.06 3.40 -0.86
CA LEU A 68 -15.49 3.55 -1.13
C LEU A 68 -15.80 5.05 -1.18
N SER A 69 -16.01 5.59 -2.38
CA SER A 69 -16.43 6.97 -2.58
C SER A 69 -17.90 6.98 -2.94
N LEU A 70 -18.76 7.44 -2.02
CA LEU A 70 -20.22 7.56 -2.23
C LEU A 70 -20.62 8.75 -3.15
N HIS A 71 -19.65 9.43 -3.78
CA HIS A 71 -19.87 10.67 -4.53
C HIS A 71 -19.88 10.52 -6.06
N GLN A 72 -19.76 9.31 -6.61
CA GLN A 72 -19.82 9.07 -8.06
C GLN A 72 -20.66 7.81 -8.35
N PRO A 73 -21.97 7.96 -8.65
CA PRO A 73 -22.87 6.83 -8.90
C PRO A 73 -22.63 6.10 -10.23
N GLU A 74 -21.62 6.47 -11.02
CA GLU A 74 -21.39 5.94 -12.37
C GLU A 74 -20.18 5.01 -12.51
N GLN A 75 -19.46 4.70 -11.42
CA GLN A 75 -18.43 3.65 -11.48
C GLN A 75 -18.99 2.35 -10.90
N PRO A 76 -19.14 1.28 -11.71
CA PRO A 76 -19.62 0.01 -11.21
C PRO A 76 -18.73 -0.45 -10.07
N GLU A 77 -19.40 -0.72 -8.96
CA GLU A 77 -18.98 -1.43 -7.76
C GLU A 77 -17.66 -2.17 -7.96
N GLN A 78 -16.53 -1.49 -7.73
CA GLN A 78 -15.26 -2.20 -7.71
C GLN A 78 -15.30 -3.07 -6.45
N PRO A 79 -15.23 -4.40 -6.57
CA PRO A 79 -15.37 -5.27 -5.41
C PRO A 79 -14.31 -4.88 -4.38
N ALA A 80 -14.77 -4.66 -3.14
CA ALA A 80 -13.97 -4.26 -1.98
C ALA A 80 -12.83 -5.25 -1.63
N ASP A 81 -12.71 -6.34 -2.39
CA ASP A 81 -11.78 -7.45 -2.22
C ASP A 81 -10.41 -7.21 -2.88
N ARG A 82 -10.21 -6.08 -3.56
CA ARG A 82 -8.94 -5.75 -4.24
C ARG A 82 -8.14 -4.72 -3.44
N GLN A 83 -7.21 -5.22 -2.63
CA GLN A 83 -6.13 -4.40 -2.09
C GLN A 83 -5.09 -4.15 -3.18
N TYR A 84 -4.66 -2.90 -3.30
CA TYR A 84 -3.66 -2.52 -4.30
C TYR A 84 -2.31 -2.38 -3.63
N ALA A 85 -1.36 -3.21 -4.00
CA ALA A 85 0.03 -2.92 -3.71
C ALA A 85 0.49 -1.81 -4.69
N GLY A 86 0.87 -0.63 -4.19
CA GLY A 86 1.30 0.51 -5.00
C GLY A 86 2.80 0.72 -4.91
N THR A 87 3.48 0.91 -6.05
CA THR A 87 4.92 1.19 -6.06
C THR A 87 5.23 2.69 -6.17
N GLY A 88 5.94 3.24 -5.19
CA GLY A 88 6.53 4.58 -5.26
C GLY A 88 7.83 4.57 -6.09
N PRO A 89 8.18 5.66 -6.81
CA PRO A 89 9.41 5.70 -7.61
C PRO A 89 10.63 5.58 -6.67
N GLY A 90 11.27 4.41 -6.68
CA GLY A 90 12.59 4.26 -6.09
C GLY A 90 13.57 5.20 -6.79
N ARG A 91 14.49 5.80 -6.04
CA ARG A 91 15.61 6.55 -6.63
C ARG A 91 16.32 5.61 -7.62
N ARG A 92 16.63 6.10 -8.83
CA ARG A 92 17.16 5.29 -9.94
C ARG A 92 18.48 4.55 -9.62
N GLU A 93 19.14 4.88 -8.51
CA GLU A 93 20.31 4.18 -7.97
C GLU A 93 19.90 3.25 -6.82
N GLY A 94 19.71 1.97 -7.15
CA GLY A 94 19.47 0.91 -6.18
C GLY A 94 19.81 -0.42 -6.82
N GLU A 95 20.46 -1.31 -6.06
CA GLU A 95 20.73 -2.66 -6.53
C GLU A 95 19.40 -3.41 -6.75
N PRO A 96 19.34 -4.35 -7.70
CA PRO A 96 18.17 -5.21 -7.85
C PRO A 96 17.86 -5.89 -6.51
N GLN A 97 16.60 -5.83 -6.09
CA GLN A 97 16.16 -6.38 -4.82
C GLN A 97 14.89 -7.20 -5.05
N ASP A 98 14.86 -8.40 -4.47
CA ASP A 98 13.79 -9.39 -4.55
C ASP A 98 13.02 -9.55 -3.24
N HIS A 99 13.36 -8.75 -2.22
CA HIS A 99 12.71 -8.75 -0.91
C HIS A 99 12.25 -7.36 -0.51
N PHE A 100 10.96 -7.17 -0.20
CA PHE A 100 10.41 -5.86 0.18
C PHE A 100 9.56 -5.94 1.44
N SER A 101 9.64 -4.90 2.28
CA SER A 101 8.70 -4.73 3.39
C SER A 101 7.56 -3.81 2.96
N VAL A 102 6.34 -4.27 3.21
CA VAL A 102 5.12 -3.56 2.89
C VAL A 102 4.68 -2.76 4.09
N LEU A 103 4.37 -1.49 3.86
CA LEU A 103 3.86 -0.59 4.90
C LEU A 103 2.35 -0.40 4.76
N PRO A 104 1.62 -0.26 5.89
CA PRO A 104 0.24 0.17 5.86
C PRO A 104 0.12 1.61 5.34
N ALA A 105 -0.95 1.92 4.62
CA ALA A 105 -1.18 3.24 4.00
C ALA A 105 -1.06 4.43 4.98
N SER A 106 -1.43 4.23 6.24
CA SER A 106 -1.35 5.22 7.31
C SER A 106 0.09 5.62 7.64
N GLU A 107 1.03 4.66 7.64
CA GLU A 107 2.44 4.92 7.91
C GLU A 107 3.18 5.46 6.67
N THR A 108 2.70 5.11 5.48
CA THR A 108 3.24 5.62 4.22
C THR A 108 3.17 7.15 4.11
N LEU A 109 2.07 7.77 4.56
CA LEU A 109 1.92 9.22 4.51
C LEU A 109 3.00 9.93 5.33
N LEU A 110 3.42 9.35 6.45
CA LEU A 110 4.45 9.88 7.35
C LEU A 110 5.87 9.77 6.78
N GLN A 111 6.06 8.98 5.72
CA GLN A 111 7.37 8.62 5.18
C GLN A 111 7.63 9.18 3.77
N LYS A 112 6.81 10.13 3.29
CA LYS A 112 7.20 10.92 2.12
C LYS A 112 8.30 11.91 2.53
N PRO A 113 9.27 12.21 1.65
CA PRO A 113 10.21 13.29 1.91
C PRO A 113 9.42 14.60 2.09
N ASP A 114 9.83 15.40 3.09
CA ASP A 114 9.21 16.69 3.43
C ASP A 114 7.79 16.61 4.05
N VAL A 115 7.55 15.63 4.92
CA VAL A 115 6.29 15.51 5.69
C VAL A 115 6.46 16.04 7.10
N LEU A 116 5.50 16.86 7.54
CA LEU A 116 5.38 17.31 8.91
C LEU A 116 4.42 16.40 9.69
N THR A 117 4.96 15.67 10.66
CA THR A 117 4.15 14.87 11.59
C THR A 117 3.77 15.71 12.80
N VAL A 118 2.47 15.81 13.08
CA VAL A 118 1.92 16.52 14.24
C VAL A 118 1.15 15.54 15.12
N GLN A 119 1.45 15.51 16.41
CA GLN A 119 0.72 14.69 17.38
C GLN A 119 -0.25 15.59 18.15
N LEU A 120 -1.55 15.28 18.03
CA LEU A 120 -2.62 16.02 18.70
C LEU A 120 -3.22 15.13 19.80
N SER A 121 -3.49 15.71 20.96
CA SER A 121 -4.16 15.01 22.07
C SER A 121 -5.52 15.62 22.30
N ALA A 122 -6.53 14.78 22.50
CA ALA A 122 -7.90 15.17 22.78
C ALA A 122 -8.45 14.29 23.92
N PRO A 123 -9.39 14.80 24.74
CA PRO A 123 -10.01 14.03 25.81
C PRO A 123 -10.92 12.90 25.29
N GLU A 124 -11.42 13.02 24.05
CA GLU A 124 -12.29 12.05 23.38
C GLU A 124 -11.97 11.97 21.88
N THR A 125 -12.42 10.91 21.21
CA THR A 125 -12.15 10.66 19.78
C THR A 125 -12.95 11.58 18.83
N TYR A 126 -14.07 12.16 19.30
CA TYR A 126 -14.97 13.01 18.49
C TYR A 126 -15.41 12.41 17.13
N GLY A 127 -15.38 11.09 16.98
CA GLY A 127 -15.72 10.42 15.71
C GLY A 127 -14.66 10.59 14.61
N ILE A 128 -13.41 10.88 14.97
CA ILE A 128 -12.30 10.97 14.02
C ILE A 128 -11.74 9.57 13.73
N ASP A 129 -11.82 9.15 12.47
CA ASP A 129 -11.25 7.89 11.97
C ASP A 129 -9.90 8.10 11.28
N ALA A 130 -9.10 7.03 11.22
CA ALA A 130 -7.84 7.03 10.50
C ALA A 130 -8.06 7.34 9.00
N GLY A 131 -7.29 8.30 8.47
CA GLY A 131 -7.37 8.71 7.07
C GLY A 131 -8.39 9.81 6.76
N GLN A 132 -9.07 10.36 7.78
CA GLN A 132 -9.86 11.57 7.62
C GLN A 132 -8.98 12.76 7.19
N PRO A 133 -9.49 13.66 6.32
CA PRO A 133 -8.72 14.75 5.80
C PRO A 133 -8.47 15.85 6.85
N VAL A 134 -7.25 16.38 6.87
CA VAL A 134 -6.92 17.59 7.64
C VAL A 134 -7.21 18.81 6.77
N MET A 135 -7.98 19.76 7.30
CA MET A 135 -8.37 20.98 6.58
C MET A 135 -7.75 22.23 7.21
N LEU A 136 -7.29 23.15 6.37
CA LEU A 136 -6.87 24.49 6.75
C LEU A 136 -7.62 25.51 5.87
N TYR A 137 -8.42 26.38 6.48
CA TYR A 137 -9.24 27.37 5.77
C TYR A 137 -10.10 26.79 4.63
N GLY A 138 -10.65 25.58 4.82
CA GLY A 138 -11.46 24.90 3.80
C GLY A 138 -10.66 24.18 2.70
N VAL A 139 -9.32 24.22 2.76
CA VAL A 139 -8.43 23.49 1.85
C VAL A 139 -7.94 22.23 2.53
N LYS A 140 -8.00 21.09 1.82
CA LYS A 140 -7.44 19.82 2.29
C LYS A 140 -5.90 19.87 2.21
N ILE A 141 -5.25 19.69 3.36
CA ILE A 141 -3.78 19.71 3.51
C ILE A 141 -3.20 18.38 4.01
N GLY A 142 -4.03 17.46 4.48
CA GLY A 142 -3.66 16.12 4.96
C GLY A 142 -4.76 15.11 4.74
#